data_AF-A0A0U3NFK7-F1
#
_entry.id   AF-A0A0U3NFK7-F1
#
_cell.length_a   1.000
_cell.length_b   1.000
_cell.length_c   1.000
_cell.angle_alpha   90.00
_cell.angle_beta   90.00
_cell.angle_gamma   90.00
#
_symmetry.space_group_name_H-M   'P 1'
#
loop_
_entity.id
_entity.type
_entity.pdbx_description
1 polymer ?
#
loop_
_entity_poly.entity_id
_entity_poly.type
_entity_poly.pdbx_seq_one_letter_code
_entity_poly.pdbx_strand_id
1 'polypeptide(L)'
;NDIGMVAWILEMSTPEFPNGRQIIVIANDITFRAGSFGPREDAFFEAVTNLACDKKLPLIYLAANSGARIGIADEVKSCFRVGWSDEGSPERGFQYIYLTAEDYDRISSSVIAHKVQLDSGEVRWIIDSVVGKEDGLGVENIHGSAAIASAYSRAYEETFTLTFVTGRTVGIGAYLARLGIRCIQRLDQPIILTGFSALNKLLGREVYSSHMQLGGPKIMATNGVVHLTVSDDLEGVSNILRWLSYVPANIGGPLPITKPLDPPDRPVAYIPENTCDPRAAIRGVDDSQGKWLGGMFDKDSFVETFEGWAKTVVTGRAKLGGIPVGVIAVETQTMMQLIPADPGQLDSRERSVPRAGQVWFPDSATKTAQALLDFNREGLPLFILANWRGFSGGQRDLFEGILQAGSTIVENLRTYNQPAFVYIPMAGELRGGAWVVVDSKINPDRIECYAERTAKGNVLEPQGLIEIKFRSEELQDCMGRLDPELINLKAKLQGAKVGNGSLPDIESLQKSIEARTKQLLPLYTQIAIRFAELHDTSLRMAAKGVIKKVVDW
;
A
#
# COMPACT_ATOMS: atom_id res chain seq x y z
N ASN A 1 -8.97 7.35 -35.04
CA ASN A 1 -7.58 7.67 -34.60
C ASN A 1 -6.61 7.11 -35.64
N ASP A 2 -5.48 7.76 -35.85
CA ASP A 2 -4.42 7.38 -36.80
C ASP A 2 -3.17 6.79 -36.10
N ILE A 3 -3.23 6.65 -34.78
CA ILE A 3 -2.29 5.97 -33.88
C ILE A 3 -3.07 5.16 -32.83
N GLY A 4 -2.41 4.23 -32.14
CA GLY A 4 -3.01 3.36 -31.12
C GLY A 4 -3.30 4.01 -29.76
N MET A 5 -3.48 5.33 -29.73
CA MET A 5 -3.73 6.12 -28.52
C MET A 5 -4.72 7.25 -28.81
N VAL A 6 -5.62 7.53 -27.87
CA VAL A 6 -6.61 8.61 -27.97
C VAL A 6 -6.67 9.35 -26.64
N ALA A 7 -6.92 10.66 -26.69
CA ALA A 7 -7.12 11.45 -25.48
C ALA A 7 -8.25 12.47 -25.64
N TRP A 8 -8.86 12.83 -24.52
CA TRP A 8 -9.92 13.83 -24.43
C TRP A 8 -9.66 14.77 -23.26
N ILE A 9 -9.97 16.05 -23.46
CA ILE A 9 -10.20 16.98 -22.35
C ILE A 9 -11.71 16.99 -22.14
N LEU A 10 -12.15 16.51 -20.98
CA LEU A 10 -13.57 16.44 -20.64
C LEU A 10 -13.89 17.57 -19.68
N GLU A 11 -14.94 18.33 -19.98
CA GLU A 11 -15.56 19.27 -19.06
C GLU A 11 -16.86 18.66 -18.54
N MET A 12 -16.98 18.53 -17.22
CA MET A 12 -18.08 17.82 -16.60
C MET A 12 -18.61 18.55 -15.37
N SER A 13 -19.93 18.73 -15.32
CA SER A 13 -20.62 19.16 -14.11
C SER A 13 -20.79 17.96 -13.17
N THR A 14 -20.22 18.05 -11.97
CA THR A 14 -20.41 17.05 -10.90
C THR A 14 -21.11 17.71 -9.70
N PRO A 15 -21.65 16.93 -8.75
CA PRO A 15 -22.24 17.50 -7.52
C PRO A 15 -21.28 18.43 -6.77
N GLU A 16 -19.98 18.14 -6.80
CA GLU A 16 -18.90 18.93 -6.19
C GLU A 16 -18.56 20.20 -6.99
N PHE A 17 -18.68 20.13 -8.31
CA PHE A 17 -18.38 21.22 -9.23
C PHE A 17 -19.53 21.42 -10.23
N PRO A 18 -20.68 22.01 -9.81
CA PRO A 18 -21.84 22.19 -10.70
C PRO A 18 -21.55 23.06 -11.92
N ASN A 19 -20.63 24.03 -11.77
CA ASN A 19 -20.18 24.91 -12.84
C ASN A 19 -19.14 24.26 -13.77
N GLY A 20 -18.82 22.98 -13.57
CA GLY A 20 -17.86 22.24 -14.37
C GLY A 20 -16.51 22.06 -13.68
N ARG A 21 -15.91 20.89 -13.88
CA ARG A 21 -14.48 20.60 -13.70
C ARG A 21 -13.92 20.05 -15.01
N GLN A 22 -12.62 20.25 -15.23
CA GLN A 22 -11.93 19.64 -16.35
C GLN A 22 -11.07 18.45 -15.89
N ILE A 23 -11.04 17.39 -16.70
CA ILE A 23 -10.11 16.27 -16.56
C ILE A 23 -9.52 15.92 -17.92
N ILE A 24 -8.37 15.27 -17.91
CA ILE A 24 -7.76 14.70 -19.12
C ILE A 24 -7.85 13.18 -19.02
N VAL A 25 -8.36 12.55 -20.07
CA VAL A 25 -8.44 11.09 -20.18
C VAL A 25 -7.58 10.68 -21.37
N ILE A 26 -6.70 9.71 -21.16
CA ILE A 26 -5.91 9.07 -22.22
C ILE A 26 -6.18 7.56 -22.21
N ALA A 27 -6.29 6.96 -23.39
CA ALA A 27 -6.63 5.56 -23.55
C ALA A 27 -5.88 4.93 -24.72
N ASN A 28 -5.42 3.70 -24.53
CA ASN A 28 -4.99 2.87 -25.64
C ASN A 28 -6.19 2.50 -26.52
N ASP A 29 -5.98 2.42 -27.84
CA ASP A 29 -6.88 1.71 -28.72
C ASP A 29 -6.37 0.28 -28.95
N ILE A 30 -6.95 -0.68 -28.23
CA ILE A 30 -6.56 -2.09 -28.33
C ILE A 30 -6.79 -2.67 -29.74
N THR A 31 -7.69 -2.09 -30.53
CA THR A 31 -7.98 -2.57 -31.89
C THR A 31 -6.90 -2.15 -32.90
N PHE A 32 -6.15 -1.10 -32.57
CA PHE A 32 -5.04 -0.62 -33.38
C PHE A 32 -3.73 -1.28 -32.95
N ARG A 33 -3.24 -2.23 -33.75
CA ARG A 33 -1.98 -2.96 -33.49
C ARG A 33 -1.89 -3.50 -32.05
N ALA A 34 -2.99 -4.07 -31.55
CA ALA A 34 -3.13 -4.62 -30.19
C ALA A 34 -2.88 -3.60 -29.05
N GLY A 35 -3.04 -2.30 -29.31
CA GLY A 35 -2.74 -1.23 -28.35
C GLY A 35 -1.26 -1.13 -28.01
N SER A 36 -0.36 -1.57 -28.90
CA SER A 36 1.08 -1.51 -28.69
C SER A 36 1.62 -0.07 -28.75
N PHE A 37 2.55 0.23 -27.84
CA PHE A 37 3.26 1.50 -27.78
C PHE A 37 4.38 1.54 -28.83
N GLY A 38 4.21 2.34 -29.88
CA GLY A 38 5.28 2.76 -30.78
C GLY A 38 5.62 4.23 -30.57
N PRO A 39 6.56 4.81 -31.34
CA PRO A 39 7.14 6.12 -31.03
C PRO A 39 6.10 7.24 -31.11
N ARG A 40 5.10 7.11 -32.00
CA ARG A 40 3.99 8.07 -32.11
C ARG A 40 3.01 7.97 -30.93
N GLU A 41 2.70 6.76 -30.48
CA GLU A 41 1.87 6.55 -29.28
C GLU A 41 2.57 7.07 -28.02
N ASP A 42 3.87 6.84 -27.90
CA ASP A 42 4.70 7.32 -26.78
C ASP A 42 4.73 8.85 -26.76
N ALA A 43 5.08 9.49 -27.88
CA ALA A 43 5.14 10.95 -27.98
C ALA A 43 3.77 11.60 -27.69
N PHE A 44 2.67 10.97 -28.13
CA PHE A 44 1.32 11.45 -27.81
C PHE A 44 1.00 11.31 -26.32
N PHE A 45 1.31 10.18 -25.71
CA PHE A 45 1.09 9.97 -24.27
C PHE A 45 1.91 10.95 -23.42
N GLU A 46 3.18 11.18 -23.78
CA GLU A 46 4.03 12.16 -23.13
C GLU A 46 3.45 13.57 -23.26
N ALA A 47 3.05 13.98 -24.46
CA ALA A 47 2.48 15.32 -24.70
C ALA A 47 1.19 15.55 -23.89
N VAL A 48 0.29 14.55 -23.83
CA VAL A 48 -0.94 14.63 -23.03
C VAL A 48 -0.63 14.66 -21.54
N THR A 49 0.36 13.90 -21.09
CA THR A 49 0.80 13.91 -19.69
C THR A 49 1.40 15.27 -19.30
N ASN A 50 2.26 15.83 -20.15
CA ASN A 50 2.83 17.16 -19.96
C ASN A 50 1.73 18.23 -19.91
N LEU A 51 0.73 18.15 -20.80
CA LEU A 51 -0.42 19.05 -20.78
C LEU A 51 -1.22 18.97 -19.48
N ALA A 52 -1.40 17.77 -18.92
CA ALA A 52 -2.07 17.58 -17.64
C ALA A 52 -1.29 18.20 -16.48
N CYS A 53 0.04 18.05 -16.46
CA CYS A 53 0.93 18.71 -15.50
C CYS A 53 0.86 20.24 -15.62
N ASP A 54 1.01 20.78 -16.84
CA ASP A 54 1.02 22.22 -17.10
C ASP A 54 -0.29 22.89 -16.66
N LYS A 55 -1.42 22.22 -16.95
CA LYS A 55 -2.75 22.68 -16.54
C LYS A 55 -3.13 22.27 -15.12
N LYS A 56 -2.31 21.46 -14.44
CA LYS A 56 -2.59 20.89 -13.11
C LYS A 56 -3.91 20.11 -13.03
N LEU A 57 -4.33 19.52 -14.15
CA LEU A 57 -5.63 18.82 -14.27
C LEU A 57 -5.47 17.32 -13.97
N PRO A 58 -6.46 16.69 -13.31
CA PRO A 58 -6.48 15.24 -13.13
C PRO A 58 -6.31 14.49 -14.46
N LEU A 59 -5.39 13.54 -14.47
CA LEU A 59 -5.06 12.67 -15.60
C LEU A 59 -5.52 11.24 -15.31
N ILE A 60 -6.43 10.74 -16.14
CA ILE A 60 -6.97 9.39 -16.07
C ILE A 60 -6.43 8.58 -17.25
N TYR A 61 -5.76 7.47 -16.96
CA TYR A 61 -5.26 6.54 -17.98
C TYR A 61 -6.11 5.27 -18.03
N LEU A 62 -6.76 5.01 -19.16
CA LEU A 62 -7.49 3.76 -19.42
C LEU A 62 -6.56 2.77 -20.13
N ALA A 63 -6.05 1.81 -19.37
CA ALA A 63 -4.99 0.89 -19.81
C ALA A 63 -5.57 -0.39 -20.43
N ALA A 64 -5.26 -0.61 -21.71
CA ALA A 64 -5.51 -1.83 -22.46
C ALA A 64 -4.49 -1.95 -23.60
N ASN A 65 -3.37 -2.64 -23.37
CA ASN A 65 -2.21 -2.64 -24.27
C ASN A 65 -1.48 -3.98 -24.30
N SER A 66 -0.53 -4.09 -25.24
CA SER A 66 0.40 -5.22 -25.36
C SER A 66 1.85 -4.85 -25.06
N GLY A 67 2.09 -3.71 -24.39
CA GLY A 67 3.44 -3.18 -24.14
C GLY A 67 4.05 -2.51 -25.37
N ALA A 68 5.39 -2.40 -25.38
CA ALA A 68 6.12 -1.83 -26.51
C ALA A 68 5.89 -2.64 -27.79
N ARG A 69 5.81 -1.94 -28.93
CA ARG A 69 5.66 -2.56 -30.24
C ARG A 69 6.90 -3.41 -30.56
N ILE A 70 6.66 -4.53 -31.23
CA ILE A 70 7.70 -5.44 -31.70
C ILE A 70 7.49 -5.60 -33.19
N GLY A 71 8.55 -5.40 -33.97
CA GLY A 71 8.52 -5.52 -35.43
C GLY A 71 9.76 -6.21 -35.98
N ILE A 72 9.70 -6.53 -37.28
CA ILE A 72 10.82 -6.99 -38.07
C ILE A 72 10.76 -6.29 -39.43
N ALA A 73 11.90 -6.03 -40.05
CA ALA A 73 11.96 -5.42 -41.38
C ALA A 73 11.51 -6.43 -42.45
N ASP A 74 10.22 -6.39 -42.82
CA ASP A 74 9.63 -7.34 -43.76
C ASP A 74 10.24 -7.23 -45.16
N GLU A 75 10.67 -6.03 -45.57
CA GLU A 75 11.37 -5.81 -46.84
C GLU A 75 12.70 -6.56 -46.89
N VAL A 76 13.46 -6.61 -45.78
CA VAL A 76 14.70 -7.37 -45.68
C VAL A 76 14.40 -8.87 -45.58
N LYS A 77 13.44 -9.24 -44.73
CA LYS A 77 12.98 -10.62 -44.54
C LYS A 77 12.56 -11.28 -45.86
N SER A 78 11.99 -10.50 -46.77
CA SER A 78 11.48 -11.00 -48.06
C SER A 78 12.56 -11.35 -49.09
N CYS A 79 13.78 -10.80 -48.95
CA CYS A 79 14.81 -10.92 -50.00
C CYS A 79 16.21 -11.33 -49.51
N PHE A 80 16.47 -11.44 -48.21
CA PHE A 80 17.78 -11.90 -47.75
C PHE A 80 18.12 -13.30 -48.27
N ARG A 81 19.42 -13.51 -48.53
CA ARG A 81 20.02 -14.77 -48.95
C ARG A 81 20.98 -15.26 -47.88
N VAL A 82 21.30 -16.55 -47.93
CA VAL A 82 22.18 -17.21 -46.96
C VAL A 82 23.46 -17.64 -47.65
N GLY A 83 24.61 -17.22 -47.11
CA GLY A 83 25.89 -17.78 -47.49
C GLY A 83 26.10 -19.09 -46.75
N TRP A 84 25.74 -20.21 -47.36
CA TRP A 84 25.89 -21.54 -46.76
C TRP A 84 27.36 -21.92 -46.62
N SER A 85 27.69 -22.68 -45.58
CA SER A 85 29.03 -23.26 -45.44
C SER A 85 29.31 -24.29 -46.54
N ASP A 86 28.26 -24.96 -47.01
CA ASP A 86 28.25 -25.89 -48.14
C ASP A 86 26.92 -25.73 -48.87
N GLU A 87 26.95 -25.19 -50.10
CA GLU A 87 25.76 -24.94 -50.94
C GLU A 87 24.97 -26.23 -51.24
N GLY A 88 25.62 -27.41 -51.21
CA GLY A 88 24.97 -28.70 -51.43
C GLY A 88 24.38 -29.32 -50.16
N SER A 89 24.74 -28.83 -48.97
CA SER A 89 24.37 -29.42 -47.67
C SER A 89 24.04 -28.33 -46.63
N PRO A 90 22.90 -27.62 -46.73
CA PRO A 90 22.54 -26.49 -45.86
C PRO A 90 22.53 -26.82 -44.36
N GLU A 91 22.28 -28.07 -43.98
CA GLU A 91 22.32 -28.56 -42.60
C GLU A 91 23.71 -28.47 -41.95
N ARG A 92 24.77 -28.28 -42.74
CA ARG A 92 26.13 -28.00 -42.25
C ARG A 92 26.31 -26.57 -41.73
N GLY A 93 25.27 -25.75 -41.82
CA GLY A 93 25.22 -24.39 -41.30
C GLY A 93 25.54 -23.33 -42.34
N PHE A 94 25.56 -22.09 -41.88
CA PHE A 94 25.77 -20.90 -42.69
C PHE A 94 26.87 -20.01 -42.10
N GLN A 95 27.43 -19.14 -42.93
CA GLN A 95 28.48 -18.20 -42.54
C GLN A 95 27.94 -16.78 -42.33
N TYR A 96 27.03 -16.35 -43.20
CA TYR A 96 26.48 -14.98 -43.19
C TYR A 96 25.13 -14.90 -43.91
N ILE A 97 24.45 -13.78 -43.72
CA ILE A 97 23.25 -13.38 -44.47
C ILE A 97 23.64 -12.22 -45.39
N TYR A 98 23.16 -12.23 -46.63
CA TYR A 98 23.53 -11.22 -47.63
C TYR A 98 22.37 -10.82 -48.54
N LEU A 99 22.56 -9.76 -49.30
CA LEU A 99 21.70 -9.33 -50.40
C LEU A 99 22.44 -9.44 -51.73
N THR A 100 21.68 -9.72 -52.80
CA THR A 100 22.19 -9.56 -54.17
C THR A 100 22.48 -8.08 -54.44
N ALA A 101 23.28 -7.78 -55.48
CA ALA A 101 23.50 -6.38 -55.87
C ALA A 101 22.18 -5.64 -56.18
N GLU A 102 21.26 -6.31 -56.88
CA GLU A 102 19.94 -5.75 -57.22
C GLU A 102 19.07 -5.51 -55.97
N ASP A 103 19.01 -6.47 -55.05
CA ASP A 103 18.24 -6.31 -53.81
C ASP A 103 18.86 -5.22 -52.92
N TYR A 104 20.19 -5.16 -52.82
CA TYR A 104 20.87 -4.11 -52.07
C TYR A 104 20.58 -2.72 -52.67
N ASP A 105 20.66 -2.56 -53.98
CA ASP A 105 20.33 -1.28 -54.62
C ASP A 105 18.88 -0.84 -54.31
N ARG A 106 17.96 -1.80 -54.18
CA ARG A 106 16.55 -1.55 -53.84
C ARG A 106 16.32 -1.17 -52.38
N ILE A 107 17.03 -1.79 -51.43
CA ILE A 107 16.76 -1.66 -49.97
C ILE A 107 17.99 -1.25 -49.14
N SER A 108 18.99 -0.63 -49.76
CA SER A 108 20.24 -0.21 -49.10
C SER A 108 20.04 0.70 -47.90
N SER A 109 18.96 1.48 -47.84
CA SER A 109 18.64 2.32 -46.69
C SER A 109 18.10 1.55 -45.48
N SER A 110 17.67 0.30 -45.66
CA SER A 110 17.10 -0.55 -44.61
C SER A 110 18.13 -1.47 -43.95
N VAL A 111 19.37 -1.47 -44.44
CA VAL A 111 20.46 -2.31 -43.93
C VAL A 111 21.77 -1.53 -43.86
N ILE A 112 22.65 -1.93 -42.95
CA ILE A 112 24.07 -1.61 -43.01
C ILE A 112 24.75 -2.89 -43.50
N ALA A 113 25.45 -2.79 -44.63
CA ALA A 113 26.04 -3.95 -45.30
C ALA A 113 27.37 -3.56 -45.96
N HIS A 114 28.26 -4.54 -46.12
CA HIS A 114 29.50 -4.39 -46.87
C HIS A 114 29.57 -5.34 -48.06
N LYS A 115 30.22 -4.88 -49.13
CA LYS A 115 30.36 -5.63 -50.38
C LYS A 115 31.50 -6.65 -50.28
N VAL A 116 31.21 -7.89 -50.68
CA VAL A 116 32.19 -8.96 -50.87
C VAL A 116 32.04 -9.50 -52.30
N GLN A 117 33.16 -9.84 -52.93
CA GLN A 117 33.17 -10.52 -54.22
C GLN A 117 33.79 -11.90 -54.02
N LEU A 118 33.08 -12.94 -54.45
CA LEU A 118 33.55 -14.31 -54.38
C LEU A 118 34.51 -14.62 -55.53
N ASP A 119 35.29 -15.71 -55.39
CA ASP A 119 36.18 -16.22 -56.45
C ASP A 119 35.41 -16.57 -57.74
N SER A 120 34.11 -16.87 -57.62
CA SER A 120 33.19 -17.08 -58.76
C SER A 120 32.86 -15.81 -59.54
N GLY A 121 33.26 -14.63 -59.04
CA GLY A 121 32.89 -13.32 -59.56
C GLY A 121 31.56 -12.78 -59.02
N GLU A 122 30.81 -13.58 -58.26
CA GLU A 122 29.54 -13.17 -57.65
C GLU A 122 29.76 -12.05 -56.61
N VAL A 123 28.95 -10.99 -56.68
CA VAL A 123 28.94 -9.90 -55.71
C VAL A 123 27.84 -10.13 -54.68
N ARG A 124 28.22 -10.15 -53.40
CA ARG A 124 27.33 -10.29 -52.26
C ARG A 124 27.45 -9.08 -51.35
N TRP A 125 26.33 -8.52 -50.90
CA TRP A 125 26.28 -7.49 -49.88
C TRP A 125 25.96 -8.13 -48.54
N ILE A 126 26.99 -8.41 -47.74
CA ILE A 126 26.82 -9.07 -46.44
C ILE A 126 26.17 -8.08 -45.48
N ILE A 127 25.05 -8.48 -44.87
CA ILE A 127 24.28 -7.63 -43.94
C ILE A 127 24.98 -7.67 -42.57
N ASP A 128 25.48 -6.52 -42.13
CA ASP A 128 26.06 -6.34 -40.80
C ASP A 128 24.98 -5.95 -39.78
N SER A 129 23.98 -5.17 -40.19
CA SER A 129 22.86 -4.76 -39.36
C SER A 129 21.61 -4.48 -40.17
N VAL A 130 20.45 -4.74 -39.58
CA VAL A 130 19.14 -4.39 -40.15
C VAL A 130 18.61 -3.17 -39.44
N VAL A 131 18.34 -2.11 -40.20
CA VAL A 131 17.76 -0.85 -39.72
C VAL A 131 16.25 -0.88 -39.90
N GLY A 132 15.79 -1.33 -41.06
CA GLY A 132 14.38 -1.33 -41.46
C GLY A 132 13.94 0.00 -42.07
N LYS A 133 12.95 -0.07 -42.97
CA LYS A 133 12.33 1.10 -43.60
C LYS A 133 11.29 1.77 -42.70
N GLU A 134 10.57 0.97 -41.92
CA GLU A 134 9.54 1.46 -40.98
C GLU A 134 10.15 1.74 -39.60
N ASP A 135 9.60 2.75 -38.93
CA ASP A 135 9.92 3.05 -37.54
C ASP A 135 9.11 2.19 -36.56
N GLY A 136 9.60 2.04 -35.34
CA GLY A 136 8.92 1.34 -34.27
C GLY A 136 8.98 -0.19 -34.37
N LEU A 137 10.11 -0.71 -34.80
CA LEU A 137 10.44 -2.14 -34.84
C LEU A 137 11.10 -2.60 -33.53
N GLY A 138 11.92 -1.77 -32.90
CA GLY A 138 12.79 -2.17 -31.80
C GLY A 138 13.12 -1.09 -30.77
N VAL A 139 14.39 -0.69 -30.71
CA VAL A 139 14.97 0.09 -29.61
C VAL A 139 14.39 1.50 -29.47
N GLU A 140 13.94 2.08 -30.58
CA GLU A 140 13.18 3.33 -30.64
C GLU A 140 11.90 3.28 -29.80
N ASN A 141 11.20 2.14 -29.73
CA ASN A 141 10.01 1.95 -28.89
C ASN A 141 10.39 1.92 -27.42
N ILE A 142 11.56 1.35 -27.08
CA ILE A 142 12.07 1.30 -25.71
C ILE A 142 12.47 2.72 -25.27
N HIS A 143 13.11 3.48 -26.16
CA HIS A 143 13.46 4.87 -25.92
C HIS A 143 12.23 5.74 -25.67
N GLY A 144 11.19 5.62 -26.51
CA GLY A 144 9.89 6.28 -26.30
C GLY A 144 9.19 5.85 -25.01
N SER A 145 9.19 4.53 -24.72
CA SER A 145 8.66 3.97 -23.47
C SER A 145 9.33 4.56 -22.22
N ALA A 146 10.63 4.86 -22.27
CA ALA A 146 11.33 5.51 -21.17
C ALA A 146 10.86 6.96 -20.95
N ALA A 147 10.57 7.70 -22.03
CA ALA A 147 10.05 9.07 -21.95
C ALA A 147 8.68 9.11 -21.24
N ILE A 148 7.75 8.24 -21.64
CA ILE A 148 6.42 8.17 -20.99
C ILE A 148 6.48 7.67 -19.55
N ALA A 149 7.41 6.76 -19.21
CA ALA A 149 7.63 6.35 -17.82
C ALA A 149 8.08 7.55 -16.97
N SER A 150 9.03 8.33 -17.46
CA SER A 150 9.52 9.53 -16.77
C SER A 150 8.41 10.58 -16.63
N ALA A 151 7.68 10.87 -17.71
CA ALA A 151 6.58 11.84 -17.70
C ALA A 151 5.48 11.44 -16.72
N TYR A 152 5.04 10.17 -16.72
CA TYR A 152 3.98 9.71 -15.84
C TYR A 152 4.41 9.62 -14.37
N SER A 153 5.68 9.27 -14.11
CA SER A 153 6.27 9.36 -12.77
C SER A 153 6.23 10.79 -12.23
N ARG A 154 6.58 11.77 -13.07
CA ARG A 154 6.53 13.20 -12.71
C ARG A 154 5.08 13.66 -12.51
N ALA A 155 4.15 13.20 -13.35
CA ALA A 155 2.75 13.55 -13.26
C ALA A 155 2.10 13.17 -11.93
N TYR A 156 2.52 12.06 -11.31
CA TYR A 156 2.04 11.71 -9.97
C TYR A 156 2.41 12.76 -8.90
N GLU A 157 3.47 13.53 -9.09
CA GLU A 157 3.86 14.63 -8.18
C GLU A 157 3.21 15.96 -8.54
N GLU A 158 3.00 16.21 -9.83
CA GLU A 158 2.56 17.51 -10.36
C GLU A 158 1.05 17.58 -10.62
N THR A 159 0.34 16.45 -10.60
CA THR A 159 -1.11 16.38 -10.77
C THR A 159 -1.72 15.15 -10.08
N PHE A 160 -3.04 14.99 -10.17
CA PHE A 160 -3.72 13.75 -9.80
C PHE A 160 -3.64 12.75 -10.96
N THR A 161 -2.99 11.62 -10.74
CA THR A 161 -2.96 10.48 -11.67
C THR A 161 -3.85 9.35 -11.17
N LEU A 162 -4.58 8.70 -12.07
CA LEU A 162 -5.29 7.45 -11.81
C LEU A 162 -5.28 6.55 -13.05
N THR A 163 -4.90 5.29 -12.88
CA THR A 163 -4.92 4.29 -13.94
C THR A 163 -6.09 3.33 -13.73
N PHE A 164 -6.88 3.08 -14.78
CA PHE A 164 -7.89 2.03 -14.80
C PHE A 164 -7.49 0.93 -15.79
N VAL A 165 -7.22 -0.27 -15.28
CA VAL A 165 -6.88 -1.46 -16.06
C VAL A 165 -8.17 -2.12 -16.53
N THR A 166 -8.63 -1.65 -17.70
CA THR A 166 -9.85 -2.09 -18.39
C THR A 166 -9.59 -3.27 -19.33
N GLY A 167 -8.35 -3.43 -19.80
CA GLY A 167 -7.89 -4.59 -20.56
C GLY A 167 -6.56 -5.12 -20.05
N ARG A 168 -6.05 -6.19 -20.68
CA ARG A 168 -4.70 -6.68 -20.43
C ARG A 168 -3.70 -5.53 -20.54
N THR A 169 -2.80 -5.43 -19.56
CA THR A 169 -1.79 -4.37 -19.48
C THR A 169 -0.41 -5.01 -19.31
N VAL A 170 0.50 -4.74 -20.26
CA VAL A 170 1.76 -5.51 -20.42
C VAL A 170 2.98 -4.59 -20.45
N GLY A 171 4.10 -5.01 -19.86
CA GLY A 171 5.40 -4.36 -20.01
C GLY A 171 5.38 -2.91 -19.54
N ILE A 172 5.67 -1.96 -20.44
CA ILE A 172 5.61 -0.53 -20.12
C ILE A 172 4.24 -0.08 -19.58
N GLY A 173 3.14 -0.64 -20.10
CA GLY A 173 1.80 -0.34 -19.60
C GLY A 173 1.63 -0.74 -18.12
N ALA A 174 2.25 -1.84 -17.70
CA ALA A 174 2.22 -2.28 -16.30
C ALA A 174 3.05 -1.36 -15.41
N TYR A 175 4.19 -0.86 -15.90
CA TYR A 175 4.95 0.17 -15.20
C TYR A 175 4.18 1.48 -15.11
N LEU A 176 3.51 1.94 -16.17
CA LEU A 176 2.65 3.13 -16.11
C LEU A 176 1.56 2.97 -15.03
N ALA A 177 0.90 1.81 -14.96
CA ALA A 177 -0.08 1.54 -13.91
C ALA A 177 0.50 1.72 -12.50
N ARG A 178 1.76 1.31 -12.28
CA ARG A 178 2.46 1.50 -11.00
C ARG A 178 2.98 2.93 -10.80
N LEU A 179 3.49 3.59 -11.84
CA LEU A 179 4.05 4.95 -11.76
C LEU A 179 2.97 6.01 -11.54
N GLY A 180 1.75 5.78 -12.05
CA GLY A 180 0.58 6.57 -11.71
C GLY A 180 0.03 6.29 -10.31
N ILE A 181 0.53 5.24 -9.65
CA ILE A 181 0.25 4.77 -8.29
C ILE A 181 -1.21 4.35 -8.05
N ARG A 182 -2.16 5.27 -8.20
CA ARG A 182 -3.59 5.03 -7.98
C ARG A 182 -4.13 4.13 -9.09
N CYS A 183 -4.50 2.90 -8.75
CA CYS A 183 -4.85 1.89 -9.73
C CYS A 183 -6.17 1.18 -9.40
N ILE A 184 -7.07 1.15 -10.38
CA ILE A 184 -8.29 0.34 -10.38
C ILE A 184 -8.09 -0.81 -11.37
N GLN A 185 -8.41 -2.04 -10.97
CA GLN A 185 -8.23 -3.23 -11.82
C GLN A 185 -9.54 -3.99 -11.99
N ARG A 186 -9.86 -4.37 -13.22
CA ARG A 186 -10.95 -5.32 -13.46
C ARG A 186 -10.60 -6.73 -12.99
N LEU A 187 -11.61 -7.44 -12.50
CA LEU A 187 -11.45 -8.78 -11.94
C LEU A 187 -10.90 -9.81 -12.96
N ASP A 188 -11.15 -9.59 -14.24
CA ASP A 188 -10.80 -10.46 -15.35
C ASP A 188 -9.61 -9.97 -16.19
N GLN A 189 -8.90 -8.93 -15.76
CA GLN A 189 -7.81 -8.32 -16.52
C GLN A 189 -6.47 -8.36 -15.79
N PRO A 190 -5.37 -8.81 -16.43
CA PRO A 190 -4.07 -8.92 -15.77
C PRO A 190 -3.16 -7.70 -16.00
N ILE A 191 -2.34 -7.39 -14.99
CA ILE A 191 -1.19 -6.50 -15.07
C ILE A 191 0.07 -7.37 -15.08
N ILE A 192 0.81 -7.44 -16.18
CA ILE A 192 1.97 -8.35 -16.30
C ILE A 192 3.18 -7.66 -16.92
N LEU A 193 4.38 -8.13 -16.58
CA LEU A 193 5.60 -7.73 -17.28
C LEU A 193 5.83 -8.65 -18.49
N THR A 194 5.86 -9.96 -18.23
CA THR A 194 6.15 -11.00 -19.23
C THR A 194 4.98 -11.97 -19.33
N GLY A 195 4.64 -12.39 -20.56
CA GLY A 195 3.60 -13.38 -20.80
C GLY A 195 3.96 -14.76 -20.23
N PHE A 196 2.95 -15.51 -19.76
CA PHE A 196 3.18 -16.79 -19.08
C PHE A 196 3.87 -17.83 -19.97
N SER A 197 3.52 -17.89 -21.26
CA SER A 197 4.14 -18.81 -22.22
C SER A 197 5.63 -18.53 -22.44
N ALA A 198 6.03 -17.25 -22.39
CA ALA A 198 7.44 -16.88 -22.49
C ALA A 198 8.23 -17.32 -21.24
N LEU A 199 7.63 -17.22 -20.05
CA LEU A 199 8.22 -17.73 -18.82
C LEU A 199 8.37 -19.26 -18.85
N ASN A 200 7.34 -19.98 -19.31
CA ASN A 200 7.42 -21.44 -19.46
C ASN A 200 8.54 -21.85 -20.43
N LYS A 201 8.67 -21.14 -21.56
CA LYS A 201 9.75 -21.36 -22.53
C LYS A 201 11.13 -21.12 -21.91
N LEU A 202 11.27 -20.06 -21.10
CA LEU A 202 12.51 -19.76 -20.38
C LEU A 202 12.86 -20.84 -19.36
N LEU A 203 11.86 -21.37 -18.65
CA LEU A 203 12.04 -22.41 -17.64
C LEU A 203 12.17 -23.82 -18.23
N GLY A 204 11.90 -23.99 -19.53
CA GLY A 204 11.92 -25.29 -20.22
C GLY A 204 10.79 -26.25 -19.81
N ARG A 205 9.77 -25.77 -19.09
CA ARG A 205 8.62 -26.56 -18.61
C ARG A 205 7.39 -25.69 -18.40
N GLU A 206 6.21 -26.31 -18.43
CA GLU A 206 4.94 -25.62 -18.20
C GLU A 206 4.69 -25.39 -16.71
N VAL A 207 5.07 -24.21 -16.21
CA VAL A 207 4.89 -23.82 -14.80
C VAL A 207 3.60 -23.03 -14.60
N TYR A 208 3.33 -22.09 -15.50
CA TYR A 208 2.19 -21.19 -15.43
C TYR A 208 1.15 -21.53 -16.50
N SER A 209 -0.13 -21.31 -16.20
CA SER A 209 -1.25 -21.66 -17.09
C SER A 209 -2.02 -20.46 -17.64
N SER A 210 -1.87 -19.27 -17.05
CA SER A 210 -2.57 -18.07 -17.50
C SER A 210 -1.85 -16.78 -17.11
N HIS A 211 -2.17 -15.69 -17.81
CA HIS A 211 -1.74 -14.35 -17.40
C HIS A 211 -2.36 -13.91 -16.06
N MET A 212 -3.59 -14.34 -15.76
CA MET A 212 -4.28 -14.02 -14.50
C MET A 212 -3.59 -14.63 -13.28
N GLN A 213 -2.90 -15.78 -13.45
CA GLN A 213 -2.09 -16.39 -12.39
C GLN A 213 -0.93 -15.49 -11.95
N LEU A 214 -0.40 -14.68 -12.86
CA LEU A 214 0.76 -13.80 -12.63
C LEU A 214 0.36 -12.38 -12.25
N GLY A 215 -0.69 -11.86 -12.90
CA GLY A 215 -1.03 -10.43 -12.88
C GLY A 215 -2.47 -10.12 -12.50
N GLY A 216 -3.27 -11.12 -12.16
CA GLY A 216 -4.66 -10.90 -11.77
C GLY A 216 -4.81 -10.25 -10.40
N PRO A 217 -6.04 -9.89 -9.99
CA PRO A 217 -6.33 -9.28 -8.69
C PRO A 217 -5.85 -10.09 -7.49
N LYS A 218 -5.84 -11.43 -7.60
CA LYS A 218 -5.30 -12.31 -6.54
C LYS A 218 -3.83 -12.05 -6.22
N ILE A 219 -3.10 -11.40 -7.12
CA ILE A 219 -1.72 -10.95 -6.94
C ILE A 219 -1.70 -9.43 -6.68
N MET A 220 -2.28 -8.63 -7.56
CA MET A 220 -2.08 -7.17 -7.55
C MET A 220 -2.91 -6.43 -6.49
N ALA A 221 -4.10 -6.93 -6.15
CA ALA A 221 -4.90 -6.37 -5.07
C ALA A 221 -4.46 -6.85 -3.68
N THR A 222 -3.64 -7.90 -3.62
CA THR A 222 -3.14 -8.52 -2.39
C THR A 222 -1.70 -8.11 -2.06
N ASN A 223 -1.03 -7.36 -2.95
CA ASN A 223 0.36 -6.90 -2.78
C ASN A 223 0.54 -5.38 -2.78
N GLY A 224 -0.55 -4.60 -2.89
CA GLY A 224 -0.50 -3.13 -2.83
C GLY A 224 -0.23 -2.41 -4.15
N VAL A 225 -0.27 -3.11 -5.29
CA VAL A 225 -0.23 -2.47 -6.62
C VAL A 225 -1.58 -1.85 -6.98
N VAL A 226 -2.68 -2.51 -6.61
CA VAL A 226 -4.05 -2.10 -6.95
C VAL A 226 -4.80 -1.63 -5.72
N HIS A 227 -5.41 -0.45 -5.82
CA HIS A 227 -6.21 0.16 -4.75
C HIS A 227 -7.63 -0.41 -4.72
N LEU A 228 -8.25 -0.65 -5.89
CA LEU A 228 -9.62 -1.12 -6.02
C LEU A 228 -9.76 -2.17 -7.12
N THR A 229 -10.65 -3.14 -6.90
CA THR A 229 -11.04 -4.12 -7.91
C THR A 229 -12.50 -3.97 -8.29
N VAL A 230 -12.82 -4.12 -9.58
CA VAL A 230 -14.18 -3.92 -10.11
C VAL A 230 -14.58 -5.06 -11.06
N SER A 231 -15.87 -5.35 -11.16
CA SER A 231 -16.40 -6.42 -12.02
C SER A 231 -16.33 -6.10 -13.50
N ASP A 232 -16.54 -4.84 -13.86
CA ASP A 232 -16.66 -4.40 -15.24
C ASP A 232 -16.23 -2.94 -15.45
N ASP A 233 -16.25 -2.49 -16.70
CA ASP A 233 -15.80 -1.15 -17.09
C ASP A 233 -16.70 -0.04 -16.55
N LEU A 234 -18.01 -0.29 -16.42
CA LEU A 234 -18.95 0.70 -15.91
C LEU A 234 -18.72 0.95 -14.41
N GLU A 235 -18.55 -0.12 -13.64
CA GLU A 235 -18.16 -0.01 -12.23
C GLU A 235 -16.77 0.65 -12.08
N GLY A 236 -15.84 0.34 -12.98
CA GLY A 236 -14.54 1.02 -13.06
C GLY A 236 -14.69 2.53 -13.20
N VAL A 237 -15.41 2.99 -14.22
CA VAL A 237 -15.67 4.42 -14.45
C VAL A 237 -16.42 5.05 -13.26
N SER A 238 -17.41 4.36 -12.70
CA SER A 238 -18.13 4.82 -11.50
C SER A 238 -17.18 5.08 -10.33
N ASN A 239 -16.23 4.18 -10.09
CA ASN A 239 -15.22 4.35 -9.04
C ASN A 239 -14.20 5.46 -9.37
N ILE A 240 -13.85 5.70 -10.64
CA ILE A 240 -13.05 6.87 -11.04
C ILE A 240 -13.77 8.16 -10.64
N LEU A 241 -15.05 8.28 -10.97
CA LEU A 241 -15.86 9.47 -10.63
C LEU A 241 -16.02 9.63 -9.12
N ARG A 242 -16.25 8.52 -8.40
CA ARG A 242 -16.32 8.52 -6.94
C ARG A 242 -15.00 8.98 -6.32
N TRP A 243 -13.87 8.54 -6.83
CA TRP A 243 -12.55 8.99 -6.35
C TRP A 243 -12.33 10.48 -6.64
N LEU A 244 -12.67 10.94 -7.85
CA LEU A 244 -12.58 12.35 -8.23
C LEU A 244 -13.47 13.25 -7.34
N SER A 245 -14.53 12.72 -6.73
CA SER A 245 -15.39 13.47 -5.79
C SER A 245 -14.68 13.92 -4.51
N TYR A 246 -13.52 13.33 -4.17
CA TYR A 246 -12.67 13.78 -3.06
C TYR A 246 -11.54 14.71 -3.51
N VAL A 247 -11.27 14.78 -4.82
CA VAL A 247 -10.07 15.42 -5.38
C VAL A 247 -10.41 16.82 -5.90
N PRO A 248 -9.61 17.85 -5.54
CA PRO A 248 -9.72 19.19 -6.13
C PRO A 248 -9.78 19.19 -7.66
N ALA A 249 -10.38 20.23 -8.25
CA ALA A 249 -10.43 20.36 -9.72
C ALA A 249 -9.04 20.52 -10.35
N ASN A 250 -8.07 21.07 -9.60
CA ASN A 250 -6.66 21.17 -9.95
C ASN A 250 -5.80 21.00 -8.69
N ILE A 251 -4.57 20.49 -8.83
CA ILE A 251 -3.68 20.31 -7.68
C ILE A 251 -3.39 21.66 -7.00
N GLY A 252 -3.44 21.69 -5.67
CA GLY A 252 -3.32 22.91 -4.87
C GLY A 252 -4.58 23.80 -4.85
N GLY A 253 -5.63 23.42 -5.58
CA GLY A 253 -6.94 24.07 -5.51
C GLY A 253 -7.72 23.73 -4.23
N PRO A 254 -8.88 24.36 -4.01
CA PRO A 254 -9.73 24.08 -2.87
C PRO A 254 -10.32 22.66 -2.93
N LEU A 255 -10.53 22.07 -1.76
CA LEU A 255 -11.20 20.77 -1.63
C LEU A 255 -12.66 20.85 -2.15
N PRO A 256 -13.17 19.77 -2.76
CA PRO A 256 -14.56 19.67 -3.19
C PRO A 256 -15.52 19.49 -1.99
N ILE A 257 -15.65 20.53 -1.18
CA ILE A 257 -16.57 20.54 -0.03
C ILE A 257 -18.01 20.61 -0.55
N THR A 258 -18.83 19.67 -0.10
CA THR A 258 -20.25 19.57 -0.50
C THR A 258 -21.15 19.83 0.69
N LYS A 259 -22.41 20.21 0.46
CA LYS A 259 -23.40 20.26 1.53
C LYS A 259 -23.67 18.82 2.00
N PRO A 260 -23.47 18.49 3.28
CA PRO A 260 -23.67 17.13 3.75
C PRO A 260 -25.16 16.76 3.75
N LEU A 261 -25.44 15.51 3.37
CA LEU A 261 -26.75 14.88 3.62
C LEU A 261 -26.83 14.34 5.06
N ASP A 262 -25.68 14.01 5.64
CA ASP A 262 -25.53 13.52 6.99
C ASP A 262 -25.18 14.70 7.95
N PRO A 263 -26.06 15.10 8.88
CA PRO A 263 -25.85 16.31 9.69
C PRO A 263 -24.56 16.22 10.54
N PRO A 264 -23.65 17.20 10.47
CA PRO A 264 -22.37 17.15 11.20
C PRO A 264 -22.54 17.28 12.73
N ASP A 265 -23.71 17.72 13.20
CA ASP A 265 -24.07 17.86 14.61
C ASP A 265 -24.71 16.59 15.21
N ARG A 266 -24.90 15.52 14.42
CA ARG A 266 -25.39 14.25 14.95
C ARG A 266 -24.33 13.60 15.87
N PRO A 267 -24.76 12.84 16.90
CA PRO A 267 -23.83 12.01 17.66
C PRO A 267 -23.30 10.84 16.82
N VAL A 268 -22.13 10.31 17.19
CA VAL A 268 -21.67 9.01 16.72
C VAL A 268 -22.47 7.93 17.47
N ALA A 269 -23.30 7.18 16.74
CA ALA A 269 -24.24 6.24 17.33
C ALA A 269 -23.67 4.82 17.47
N TYR A 270 -22.66 4.46 16.66
CA TYR A 270 -21.90 3.23 16.87
C TYR A 270 -21.01 3.40 18.12
N ILE A 271 -21.18 2.53 19.12
CA ILE A 271 -20.38 2.55 20.36
C ILE A 271 -19.59 1.23 20.44
N PRO A 272 -18.24 1.26 20.42
CA PRO A 272 -17.42 0.07 20.66
C PRO A 272 -17.67 -0.53 22.05
N GLU A 273 -17.85 -1.86 22.13
CA GLU A 273 -17.96 -2.54 23.42
C GLU A 273 -16.57 -2.82 24.04
N ASN A 274 -15.84 -3.77 23.46
CA ASN A 274 -14.51 -4.20 23.94
C ASN A 274 -13.38 -3.78 23.01
N THR A 275 -13.63 -3.83 21.70
CA THR A 275 -12.68 -3.44 20.66
C THR A 275 -13.39 -2.59 19.63
N CYS A 276 -12.68 -1.60 19.10
CA CYS A 276 -13.22 -0.69 18.08
C CYS A 276 -13.03 -1.30 16.69
N ASP A 277 -14.10 -1.81 16.08
CA ASP A 277 -14.11 -2.14 14.65
C ASP A 277 -13.84 -0.87 13.84
N PRO A 278 -12.76 -0.83 13.03
CA PRO A 278 -12.37 0.37 12.29
C PRO A 278 -13.42 0.77 11.24
N ARG A 279 -14.07 -0.19 10.57
CA ARG A 279 -15.06 0.13 9.52
C ARG A 279 -16.33 0.66 10.13
N ALA A 280 -16.80 0.05 11.22
CA ALA A 280 -17.97 0.55 11.96
C ALA A 280 -17.70 1.94 12.55
N ALA A 281 -16.50 2.18 13.10
CA ALA A 281 -16.08 3.51 13.56
C ALA A 281 -16.13 4.56 12.45
N ILE A 282 -15.77 4.18 11.21
CA ILE A 282 -15.75 5.09 10.08
C ILE A 282 -17.16 5.32 9.51
N ARG A 283 -17.81 4.26 9.01
CA ARG A 283 -19.03 4.35 8.19
C ARG A 283 -20.32 3.99 8.93
N GLY A 284 -20.21 3.59 10.19
CA GLY A 284 -21.31 3.01 10.95
C GLY A 284 -21.58 1.55 10.59
N VAL A 285 -22.58 0.99 11.26
CA VAL A 285 -23.02 -0.40 11.10
C VAL A 285 -24.54 -0.48 11.27
N ASP A 286 -25.20 -1.42 10.61
CA ASP A 286 -26.61 -1.70 10.85
C ASP A 286 -26.76 -2.61 12.07
N ASP A 287 -27.67 -2.27 12.99
CA ASP A 287 -27.99 -3.11 14.13
C ASP A 287 -28.84 -4.34 13.72
N SER A 288 -29.18 -5.19 14.68
CA SER A 288 -29.98 -6.40 14.45
C SER A 288 -31.40 -6.13 13.93
N GLN A 289 -31.87 -4.88 14.00
CA GLN A 289 -33.18 -4.43 13.49
C GLN A 289 -33.06 -3.68 12.16
N GLY A 290 -31.85 -3.59 11.59
CA GLY A 290 -31.58 -2.86 10.36
C GLY A 290 -31.53 -1.34 10.53
N LYS A 291 -31.45 -0.84 11.77
CA LYS A 291 -31.23 0.59 12.03
C LYS A 291 -29.75 0.88 11.94
N TRP A 292 -29.41 1.86 11.10
CA TRP A 292 -28.05 2.33 10.96
C TRP A 292 -27.58 3.07 12.22
N LEU A 293 -26.51 2.56 12.83
CA LEU A 293 -25.75 3.18 13.89
C LEU A 293 -24.58 3.93 13.25
N GLY A 294 -24.76 5.23 13.04
CA GLY A 294 -23.79 6.07 12.33
C GLY A 294 -22.41 6.13 12.99
N GLY A 295 -21.38 6.02 12.16
CA GLY A 295 -19.97 6.20 12.53
C GLY A 295 -19.56 7.67 12.57
N MET A 296 -18.26 7.93 12.62
CA MET A 296 -17.69 9.28 12.69
C MET A 296 -17.86 10.08 11.40
N PHE A 297 -17.89 9.41 10.23
CA PHE A 297 -17.94 10.07 8.93
C PHE A 297 -19.34 9.97 8.31
N ASP A 298 -19.55 10.77 7.26
CA ASP A 298 -20.84 10.86 6.57
C ASP A 298 -21.27 9.50 6.02
N LYS A 299 -22.55 9.17 6.17
CA LYS A 299 -23.14 7.94 5.61
C LYS A 299 -22.78 7.74 4.14
N ASP A 300 -22.40 6.51 3.78
CA ASP A 300 -22.06 6.10 2.41
C ASP A 300 -20.92 6.90 1.74
N SER A 301 -20.15 7.67 2.51
CA SER A 301 -19.03 8.47 2.01
C SER A 301 -17.70 7.73 2.01
N PHE A 302 -17.55 6.63 2.76
CA PHE A 302 -16.29 5.92 2.87
C PHE A 302 -16.03 4.99 1.68
N VAL A 303 -14.87 5.13 1.05
CA VAL A 303 -14.33 4.23 0.03
C VAL A 303 -13.00 3.68 0.53
N GLU A 304 -13.02 2.42 0.92
CA GLU A 304 -11.82 1.68 1.32
C GLU A 304 -10.94 1.41 0.09
N THR A 305 -9.62 1.50 0.27
CA THR A 305 -8.61 1.20 -0.75
C THR A 305 -7.57 0.25 -0.16
N PHE A 306 -6.98 -0.59 -1.01
CA PHE A 306 -6.08 -1.68 -0.62
C PHE A 306 -6.71 -2.71 0.33
N GLU A 307 -8.01 -2.99 0.20
CA GLU A 307 -8.72 -3.94 1.07
C GLU A 307 -8.08 -5.34 1.05
N GLY A 308 -7.54 -5.77 -0.10
CA GLY A 308 -6.90 -7.06 -0.27
C GLY A 308 -5.52 -7.19 0.37
N TRP A 309 -4.83 -6.08 0.64
CA TRP A 309 -3.42 -6.05 1.08
C TRP A 309 -3.27 -5.48 2.49
N ALA A 310 -2.37 -6.08 3.28
CA ALA A 310 -2.01 -5.65 4.62
C ALA A 310 -3.23 -5.31 5.49
N LYS A 311 -4.13 -6.29 5.62
CA LYS A 311 -5.48 -6.12 6.17
C LYS A 311 -5.55 -5.68 7.64
N THR A 312 -4.42 -5.65 8.34
CA THR A 312 -4.34 -5.12 9.72
C THR A 312 -4.48 -3.60 9.79
N VAL A 313 -4.40 -2.91 8.65
CA VAL A 313 -4.65 -1.46 8.53
C VAL A 313 -5.70 -1.23 7.44
N VAL A 314 -6.66 -0.36 7.73
CA VAL A 314 -7.73 0.08 6.84
C VAL A 314 -7.40 1.49 6.36
N THR A 315 -7.41 1.71 5.04
CA THR A 315 -7.11 3.02 4.44
C THR A 315 -8.17 3.40 3.42
N GLY A 316 -8.60 4.64 3.38
CA GLY A 316 -9.60 5.07 2.41
C GLY A 316 -9.90 6.56 2.46
N ARG A 317 -10.92 6.97 1.72
CA ARG A 317 -11.41 8.36 1.68
C ARG A 317 -12.82 8.41 2.20
N ALA A 318 -13.15 9.45 2.96
CA ALA A 318 -14.49 9.70 3.49
C ALA A 318 -14.84 11.18 3.37
N LYS A 319 -16.06 11.55 3.77
CA LYS A 319 -16.45 12.93 4.01
C LYS A 319 -16.84 13.11 5.48
N LEU A 320 -16.46 14.24 6.09
CA LEU A 320 -16.87 14.65 7.43
C LEU A 320 -17.60 15.99 7.32
N GLY A 321 -18.92 15.98 7.47
CA GLY A 321 -19.75 17.16 7.24
C GLY A 321 -19.60 17.69 5.81
N GLY A 322 -19.40 16.82 4.83
CA GLY A 322 -19.19 17.15 3.43
C GLY A 322 -17.76 17.54 3.05
N ILE A 323 -16.83 17.60 4.00
CA ILE A 323 -15.40 17.86 3.77
C ILE A 323 -14.70 16.55 3.43
N PRO A 324 -14.06 16.40 2.25
CA PRO A 324 -13.34 15.18 1.89
C PRO A 324 -12.05 15.04 2.69
N VAL A 325 -11.77 13.82 3.18
CA VAL A 325 -10.63 13.50 4.05
C VAL A 325 -10.06 12.11 3.74
N GLY A 326 -8.75 11.95 3.98
CA GLY A 326 -8.09 10.65 4.04
C GLY A 326 -8.26 10.04 5.42
N VAL A 327 -8.46 8.72 5.48
CA VAL A 327 -8.67 7.98 6.73
C VAL A 327 -7.71 6.78 6.79
N ILE A 328 -7.03 6.63 7.92
CA ILE A 328 -6.24 5.47 8.29
C ILE A 328 -6.77 4.96 9.62
N ALA A 329 -7.13 3.68 9.70
CA ALA A 329 -7.64 3.03 10.91
C ALA A 329 -7.04 1.64 11.07
N VAL A 330 -7.16 1.07 12.27
CA VAL A 330 -6.48 -0.17 12.64
C VAL A 330 -7.47 -1.29 12.88
N GLU A 331 -7.21 -2.44 12.26
CA GLU A 331 -7.97 -3.65 12.52
C GLU A 331 -7.62 -4.19 13.91
N THR A 332 -8.64 -4.63 14.65
CA THR A 332 -8.48 -5.18 16.01
C THR A 332 -8.48 -6.70 16.00
N GLN A 333 -9.08 -7.32 14.98
CA GLN A 333 -9.09 -8.77 14.83
C GLN A 333 -7.76 -9.28 14.23
N THR A 334 -7.43 -10.53 14.55
CA THR A 334 -6.31 -11.22 13.89
C THR A 334 -6.69 -11.51 12.44
N MET A 335 -5.92 -10.96 11.51
CA MET A 335 -6.11 -11.17 10.07
C MET A 335 -5.21 -12.29 9.57
N MET A 336 -5.71 -13.08 8.62
CA MET A 336 -4.93 -14.13 7.99
C MET A 336 -4.33 -13.62 6.67
N GLN A 337 -3.00 -13.60 6.59
CA GLN A 337 -2.28 -13.33 5.36
C GLN A 337 -2.05 -14.64 4.60
N LEU A 338 -2.63 -14.75 3.41
CA LEU A 338 -2.40 -15.88 2.52
C LEU A 338 -1.16 -15.62 1.66
N ILE A 339 -0.15 -16.47 1.81
CA ILE A 339 1.04 -16.49 0.95
C ILE A 339 0.83 -17.62 -0.06
N PRO A 340 0.67 -17.31 -1.36
CA PRO A 340 0.45 -18.33 -2.38
C PRO A 340 1.68 -19.24 -2.53
N ALA A 341 1.46 -20.49 -2.94
CA ALA A 341 2.56 -21.35 -3.38
C ALA A 341 3.20 -20.76 -4.64
N ASP A 342 4.52 -20.87 -4.75
CA ASP A 342 5.25 -20.56 -5.98
C ASP A 342 5.28 -21.80 -6.88
N PRO A 343 4.55 -21.82 -8.02
CA PRO A 343 4.55 -22.96 -8.93
C PRO A 343 5.93 -23.28 -9.51
N GLY A 344 6.86 -22.32 -9.52
CA GLY A 344 8.24 -22.51 -9.95
C GLY A 344 9.09 -23.33 -8.98
N GLN A 345 8.68 -23.44 -7.72
CA GLN A 345 9.39 -24.13 -6.64
C GLN A 345 8.57 -25.34 -6.15
N LEU A 346 9.09 -26.55 -6.35
CA LEU A 346 8.35 -27.80 -6.13
C LEU A 346 7.97 -28.06 -4.66
N ASP A 347 8.76 -27.55 -3.73
CA ASP A 347 8.56 -27.67 -2.28
C ASP A 347 7.74 -26.50 -1.69
N SER A 348 7.37 -25.52 -2.53
CA SER A 348 6.54 -24.40 -2.12
C SER A 348 5.10 -24.85 -1.87
N ARG A 349 4.50 -24.31 -0.82
CA ARG A 349 3.12 -24.57 -0.43
C ARG A 349 2.47 -23.29 0.04
N GLU A 350 1.17 -23.22 -0.14
CA GLU A 350 0.38 -22.12 0.39
C GLU A 350 0.53 -22.08 1.91
N ARG A 351 0.66 -20.87 2.45
CA ARG A 351 0.78 -20.64 3.89
C ARG A 351 -0.20 -19.58 4.32
N SER A 352 -0.90 -19.85 5.41
CA SER A 352 -1.73 -18.87 6.09
C SER A 352 -1.01 -18.39 7.34
N VAL A 353 -0.64 -17.11 7.36
CA VAL A 353 0.13 -16.49 8.43
C VAL A 353 -0.80 -15.58 9.24
N PRO A 354 -0.99 -15.84 10.55
CA PRO A 354 -1.77 -14.93 11.39
C PRO A 354 -1.00 -13.62 11.60
N ARG A 355 -1.71 -12.51 11.44
CA ARG A 355 -1.26 -11.15 11.71
C ARG A 355 -2.18 -10.58 12.78
N ALA A 356 -1.66 -10.44 14.00
CA ALA A 356 -2.43 -9.90 15.11
C ALA A 356 -2.94 -8.49 14.80
N GLY A 357 -4.19 -8.19 15.17
CA GLY A 357 -4.70 -6.82 15.12
C GLY A 357 -3.89 -5.88 16.02
N GLN A 358 -4.02 -4.57 15.81
CA GLN A 358 -3.34 -3.53 16.57
C GLN A 358 -1.79 -3.59 16.50
N VAL A 359 -1.21 -4.28 15.53
CA VAL A 359 0.26 -4.38 15.34
C VAL A 359 0.64 -3.98 13.92
N TRP A 360 1.68 -3.16 13.79
CA TRP A 360 2.30 -2.90 12.50
C TRP A 360 3.28 -4.01 12.11
N PHE A 361 3.01 -4.61 10.96
CA PHE A 361 3.89 -5.50 10.18
C PHE A 361 4.48 -4.77 8.96
N PRO A 362 5.51 -5.32 8.29
CA PRO A 362 6.20 -4.64 7.18
C PRO A 362 5.24 -4.17 6.08
N ASP A 363 4.29 -5.02 5.72
CA ASP A 363 3.25 -4.73 4.74
C ASP A 363 2.31 -3.61 5.20
N SER A 364 1.80 -3.66 6.43
CA SER A 364 0.88 -2.65 6.97
C SER A 364 1.54 -1.29 7.24
N ALA A 365 2.82 -1.27 7.63
CA ALA A 365 3.59 -0.03 7.73
C ALA A 365 3.81 0.59 6.34
N THR A 366 4.13 -0.25 5.33
CA THR A 366 4.25 0.20 3.93
C THR A 366 2.92 0.72 3.38
N LYS A 367 1.79 0.03 3.66
CA LYS A 367 0.44 0.49 3.30
C LYS A 367 0.11 1.83 3.94
N THR A 368 0.43 1.99 5.22
CA THR A 368 0.25 3.26 5.95
C THR A 368 1.05 4.38 5.28
N ALA A 369 2.34 4.15 5.00
CA ALA A 369 3.21 5.12 4.36
C ALA A 369 2.71 5.50 2.95
N GLN A 370 2.31 4.53 2.13
CA GLN A 370 1.76 4.80 0.79
C GLN A 370 0.48 5.61 0.86
N ALA A 371 -0.43 5.30 1.78
CA ALA A 371 -1.68 6.04 1.95
C ALA A 371 -1.43 7.50 2.37
N LEU A 372 -0.52 7.73 3.32
CA LEU A 372 -0.10 9.10 3.71
C LEU A 372 0.39 9.89 2.50
N LEU A 373 1.23 9.28 1.67
CA LEU A 373 1.79 9.94 0.50
C LEU A 373 0.72 10.27 -0.54
N ASP A 374 -0.22 9.35 -0.78
CA ASP A 374 -1.34 9.55 -1.72
C ASP A 374 -2.27 10.68 -1.25
N PHE A 375 -2.64 10.70 0.04
CA PHE A 375 -3.52 11.71 0.61
C PHE A 375 -2.89 13.10 0.66
N ASN A 376 -1.60 13.19 1.00
CA ASN A 376 -0.86 14.47 0.98
C ASN A 376 -0.83 15.07 -0.43
N ARG A 377 -0.55 14.23 -1.45
CA ARG A 377 -0.55 14.65 -2.86
C ARG A 377 -1.95 15.04 -3.37
N GLU A 378 -3.01 14.48 -2.80
CA GLU A 378 -4.39 14.86 -3.12
C GLU A 378 -4.86 16.13 -2.40
N GLY A 379 -4.09 16.66 -1.46
CA GLY A 379 -4.50 17.83 -0.70
C GLY A 379 -5.47 17.52 0.45
N LEU A 380 -5.61 16.26 0.85
CA LEU A 380 -6.62 15.85 1.83
C LEU A 380 -6.15 16.07 3.28
N PRO A 381 -7.02 16.62 4.15
CA PRO A 381 -6.87 16.47 5.59
C PRO A 381 -6.90 14.99 5.96
N LEU A 382 -6.19 14.63 7.03
CA LEU A 382 -5.98 13.24 7.42
C LEU A 382 -6.61 12.95 8.79
N PHE A 383 -7.29 11.82 8.91
CA PHE A 383 -7.68 11.23 10.19
C PHE A 383 -6.97 9.89 10.38
N ILE A 384 -6.18 9.78 11.45
CA ILE A 384 -5.59 8.52 11.90
C ILE A 384 -6.35 8.08 13.15
N LEU A 385 -7.22 7.07 13.03
CA LEU A 385 -7.86 6.42 14.15
C LEU A 385 -6.86 5.43 14.78
N ALA A 386 -5.97 5.97 15.61
CA ALA A 386 -4.80 5.29 16.12
C ALA A 386 -5.15 4.25 17.18
N ASN A 387 -4.85 2.98 16.89
CA ASN A 387 -5.16 1.87 17.78
C ASN A 387 -4.08 0.76 17.68
N TRP A 388 -2.81 1.15 17.79
CA TRP A 388 -1.65 0.24 17.69
C TRP A 388 -0.92 0.09 19.04
N ARG A 389 -0.63 -1.17 19.39
CA ARG A 389 0.17 -1.53 20.56
C ARG A 389 1.67 -1.52 20.28
N GLY A 390 2.08 -1.45 19.01
CA GLY A 390 3.47 -1.40 18.62
C GLY A 390 3.73 -1.94 17.21
N PHE A 391 5.01 -2.11 16.92
CA PHE A 391 5.51 -2.81 15.75
C PHE A 391 5.79 -4.27 16.08
N SER A 392 5.67 -5.15 15.08
CA SER A 392 6.14 -6.53 15.23
C SER A 392 7.65 -6.57 15.38
N GLY A 393 8.13 -6.98 16.57
CA GLY A 393 9.55 -7.15 16.89
C GLY A 393 10.10 -8.55 16.61
N GLY A 394 9.34 -9.41 15.92
CA GLY A 394 9.77 -10.77 15.60
C GLY A 394 10.93 -10.80 14.60
N GLN A 395 11.82 -11.80 14.71
CA GLN A 395 13.01 -11.93 13.85
C GLN A 395 12.68 -11.85 12.35
N ARG A 396 11.61 -12.53 11.91
CA ARG A 396 11.18 -12.51 10.51
C ARG A 396 10.80 -11.09 10.06
N ASP A 397 9.96 -10.41 10.82
CA ASP A 397 9.43 -9.11 10.40
C ASP A 397 10.54 -8.02 10.47
N LEU A 398 11.53 -8.17 11.36
CA LEU A 398 12.77 -7.39 11.35
C LEU A 398 13.61 -7.66 10.09
N PHE A 399 13.77 -8.92 9.69
CA PHE A 399 14.46 -9.30 8.46
C PHE A 399 13.74 -8.78 7.20
N GLU A 400 12.41 -8.79 7.20
CA GLU A 400 11.55 -8.25 6.13
C GLU A 400 11.53 -6.70 6.09
N GLY A 401 12.24 -6.03 6.99
CA GLY A 401 12.47 -4.59 6.92
C GLY A 401 11.39 -3.72 7.56
N ILE A 402 10.78 -4.17 8.65
CA ILE A 402 9.80 -3.35 9.41
C ILE A 402 10.34 -1.98 9.83
N LEU A 403 11.64 -1.84 10.10
CA LEU A 403 12.25 -0.57 10.48
C LEU A 403 12.29 0.42 9.31
N GLN A 404 12.61 -0.05 8.10
CA GLN A 404 12.57 0.75 6.88
C GLN A 404 11.14 1.19 6.58
N ALA A 405 10.16 0.28 6.70
CA ALA A 405 8.75 0.64 6.51
C ALA A 405 8.27 1.65 7.58
N GLY A 406 8.64 1.46 8.85
CA GLY A 406 8.30 2.37 9.94
C GLY A 406 8.89 3.77 9.78
N SER A 407 10.13 3.90 9.29
CA SER A 407 10.74 5.22 9.09
C SER A 407 10.03 6.05 8.01
N THR A 408 9.51 5.41 6.96
CA THR A 408 8.76 6.12 5.90
C THR A 408 7.46 6.74 6.39
N ILE A 409 6.83 6.20 7.44
CA ILE A 409 5.66 6.82 8.09
C ILE A 409 6.05 8.19 8.66
N VAL A 410 7.18 8.27 9.36
CA VAL A 410 7.70 9.52 9.94
C VAL A 410 8.03 10.52 8.84
N GLU A 411 8.71 10.09 7.77
CA GLU A 411 9.07 10.97 6.65
C GLU A 411 7.85 11.56 5.95
N ASN A 412 6.80 10.75 5.73
CA ASN A 412 5.58 11.19 5.08
C ASN A 412 4.73 12.10 5.97
N LEU A 413 4.70 11.87 7.29
CA LEU A 413 4.04 12.79 8.24
C LEU A 413 4.80 14.10 8.39
N ARG A 414 6.14 14.06 8.39
CA ARG A 414 7.00 15.26 8.47
C ARG A 414 6.76 16.20 7.29
N THR A 415 6.49 15.65 6.11
CA THR A 415 6.24 16.42 4.87
C THR A 415 4.76 16.58 4.53
N TYR A 416 3.87 16.16 5.41
CA TYR A 416 2.42 16.32 5.24
C TYR A 416 2.04 17.81 5.30
N ASN A 417 1.29 18.32 4.31
CA ASN A 417 1.07 19.76 4.17
C ASN A 417 -0.27 20.24 4.76
N GLN A 418 -1.19 19.32 5.00
CA GLN A 418 -2.58 19.57 5.39
C GLN A 418 -2.78 19.19 6.86
N PRO A 419 -3.89 19.60 7.50
CA PRO A 419 -4.19 19.18 8.86
C PRO A 419 -4.30 17.65 8.97
N ALA A 420 -3.63 17.09 9.98
CA ALA A 420 -3.67 15.68 10.32
C ALA A 420 -4.11 15.51 11.78
N PHE A 421 -5.11 14.67 12.00
CA PHE A 421 -5.71 14.42 13.30
C PHE A 421 -5.41 12.99 13.71
N VAL A 422 -4.57 12.82 14.72
CA VAL A 422 -4.32 11.52 15.34
C VAL A 422 -5.28 11.38 16.51
N TYR A 423 -6.25 10.49 16.39
CA TYR A 423 -7.28 10.27 17.39
C TYR A 423 -7.21 8.84 17.92
N ILE A 424 -7.00 8.67 19.21
CA ILE A 424 -7.10 7.35 19.86
C ILE A 424 -8.58 7.13 20.22
N PRO A 425 -9.29 6.20 19.53
CA PRO A 425 -10.74 6.06 19.66
C PRO A 425 -11.14 5.38 20.97
N MET A 426 -12.44 5.23 21.21
CA MET A 426 -12.98 4.50 22.36
C MET A 426 -12.42 3.07 22.42
N ALA A 427 -11.98 2.65 23.61
CA ALA A 427 -11.25 1.41 23.88
C ALA A 427 -9.95 1.23 23.06
N GLY A 428 -9.46 2.29 22.41
CA GLY A 428 -8.25 2.29 21.62
C GLY A 428 -6.99 2.37 22.47
N GLU A 429 -5.90 1.83 21.93
CA GLU A 429 -4.58 1.88 22.57
C GLU A 429 -3.51 2.42 21.62
N LEU A 430 -2.62 3.27 22.12
CA LEU A 430 -1.42 3.71 21.39
C LEU A 430 -0.19 3.56 22.27
N ARG A 431 0.75 2.69 21.87
CA ARG A 431 1.88 2.30 22.73
C ARG A 431 3.24 2.34 22.05
N GLY A 432 4.27 2.60 22.86
CA GLY A 432 5.68 2.44 22.50
C GLY A 432 6.04 3.10 21.17
N GLY A 433 6.72 2.33 20.31
CA GLY A 433 7.15 2.80 18.99
C GLY A 433 6.00 3.22 18.07
N ALA A 434 4.80 2.67 18.25
CA ALA A 434 3.66 3.06 17.43
C ALA A 434 3.22 4.50 17.70
N TRP A 435 3.30 4.97 18.96
CA TRP A 435 3.10 6.38 19.27
C TRP A 435 4.17 7.24 18.61
N VAL A 436 5.45 6.86 18.77
CA VAL A 436 6.60 7.65 18.31
C VAL A 436 6.46 8.07 16.84
N VAL A 437 5.99 7.17 15.97
CA VAL A 437 5.92 7.42 14.53
C VAL A 437 4.71 8.24 14.06
N VAL A 438 3.76 8.55 14.95
CA VAL A 438 2.59 9.40 14.65
C VAL A 438 2.47 10.60 15.58
N ASP A 439 3.47 10.86 16.43
CA ASP A 439 3.40 11.94 17.41
C ASP A 439 3.32 13.32 16.74
N SER A 440 2.56 14.22 17.35
CA SER A 440 2.43 15.63 16.91
C SER A 440 3.76 16.35 16.70
N LYS A 441 4.82 15.97 17.44
CA LYS A 441 6.16 16.56 17.31
C LYS A 441 6.84 16.28 15.97
N ILE A 442 6.38 15.31 15.18
CA ILE A 442 6.91 15.05 13.84
C ILE A 442 6.63 16.24 12.91
N ASN A 443 5.46 16.87 13.05
CA ASN A 443 5.04 18.02 12.27
C ASN A 443 4.05 18.89 13.09
N PRO A 444 4.57 19.71 14.03
CA PRO A 444 3.76 20.36 15.06
C PRO A 444 2.78 21.42 14.52
N ASP A 445 2.99 21.91 13.30
CA ASP A 445 2.11 22.89 12.65
C ASP A 445 0.92 22.23 11.94
N ARG A 446 0.96 20.90 11.76
CA ARG A 446 0.00 20.15 10.95
C ARG A 446 -0.69 19.04 11.72
N ILE A 447 -0.02 18.42 12.69
CA ILE A 447 -0.53 17.26 13.42
C ILE A 447 -1.11 17.69 14.77
N GLU A 448 -2.36 17.32 15.02
CA GLU A 448 -3.00 17.43 16.33
C GLU A 448 -3.36 16.04 16.87
N CYS A 449 -3.05 15.80 18.15
CA CYS A 449 -3.37 14.53 18.81
C CYS A 449 -4.55 14.69 19.79
N TYR A 450 -5.50 13.77 19.74
CA TYR A 450 -6.67 13.67 20.60
C TYR A 450 -6.84 12.23 21.12
N ALA A 451 -7.53 12.06 22.24
CA ALA A 451 -7.84 10.75 22.76
C ALA A 451 -9.24 10.72 23.38
N GLU A 452 -9.92 9.59 23.25
CA GLU A 452 -11.18 9.32 23.96
C GLU A 452 -10.91 9.08 25.46
N ARG A 453 -11.92 9.22 26.34
CA ARG A 453 -11.74 9.03 27.79
C ARG A 453 -11.21 7.64 28.16
N THR A 454 -11.70 6.60 27.52
CA THR A 454 -11.31 5.20 27.78
C THR A 454 -10.02 4.80 27.07
N ALA A 455 -9.50 5.65 26.18
CA ALA A 455 -8.26 5.41 25.46
C ALA A 455 -7.08 5.23 26.42
N LYS A 456 -6.20 4.27 26.08
CA LYS A 456 -4.99 3.95 26.82
C LYS A 456 -3.74 4.24 26.01
N GLY A 457 -2.65 4.61 26.66
CA GLY A 457 -1.39 4.80 25.96
C GLY A 457 -0.21 5.11 26.87
N ASN A 458 0.90 4.45 26.59
CA ASN A 458 2.14 4.54 27.38
C ASN A 458 3.29 3.88 26.61
N VAL A 459 4.49 3.87 27.19
CA VAL A 459 5.68 3.24 26.59
C VAL A 459 5.52 1.73 26.42
N LEU A 460 4.91 1.05 27.39
CA LEU A 460 4.68 -0.40 27.42
C LEU A 460 3.24 -0.70 27.85
N GLU A 461 2.82 -1.96 27.63
CA GLU A 461 1.62 -2.49 28.29
C GLU A 461 1.82 -2.58 29.82
N PRO A 462 0.76 -2.44 30.62
CA PRO A 462 0.83 -2.52 32.09
C PRO A 462 1.53 -3.78 32.59
N GLN A 463 1.28 -4.93 31.96
CA GLN A 463 1.87 -6.22 32.28
C GLN A 463 3.39 -6.18 32.10
N GLY A 464 3.88 -5.66 30.96
CA GLY A 464 5.32 -5.51 30.72
C GLY A 464 5.96 -4.45 31.63
N LEU A 465 5.23 -3.40 32.01
CA LEU A 465 5.74 -2.38 32.92
C LEU A 465 6.02 -2.94 34.32
N ILE A 466 5.11 -3.75 34.87
CA ILE A 466 5.26 -4.29 36.23
C ILE A 466 6.41 -5.29 36.32
N GLU A 467 6.67 -6.08 35.26
CA GLU A 467 7.82 -6.99 35.21
C GLU A 467 9.17 -6.24 35.35
N ILE A 468 9.21 -4.97 34.93
CA ILE A 468 10.42 -4.16 34.98
C ILE A 468 10.48 -3.32 36.25
N LYS A 469 9.36 -2.68 36.64
CA LYS A 469 9.29 -1.61 37.64
C LYS A 469 8.56 -1.96 38.93
N PHE A 470 7.94 -3.13 39.01
CA PHE A 470 7.21 -3.61 40.18
C PHE A 470 7.50 -5.11 40.38
N ARG A 471 8.80 -5.43 40.55
CA ARG A 471 9.31 -6.79 40.60
C ARG A 471 8.92 -7.46 41.92
N SER A 472 9.35 -8.71 42.09
CA SER A 472 9.01 -9.52 43.26
C SER A 472 9.33 -8.84 44.60
N GLU A 473 10.39 -8.05 44.70
CA GLU A 473 10.77 -7.33 45.92
C GLU A 473 9.76 -6.22 46.24
N GLU A 474 9.43 -5.37 45.27
CA GLU A 474 8.44 -4.30 45.45
C GLU A 474 7.03 -4.85 45.71
N LEU A 475 6.68 -5.99 45.11
CA LEU A 475 5.44 -6.72 45.43
C LEU A 475 5.42 -7.18 46.88
N GLN A 476 6.52 -7.76 47.38
CA GLN A 476 6.63 -8.22 48.77
C GLN A 476 6.65 -7.06 49.77
N ASP A 477 7.24 -5.93 49.42
CA ASP A 477 7.18 -4.70 50.21
C ASP A 477 5.76 -4.16 50.26
N CYS A 478 5.05 -4.16 49.13
CA CYS A 478 3.65 -3.77 49.05
C CYS A 478 2.77 -4.67 49.94
N MET A 479 2.95 -5.99 49.85
CA MET A 479 2.27 -6.95 50.74
C MET A 479 2.62 -6.70 52.21
N GLY A 480 3.91 -6.49 52.50
CA GLY A 480 4.40 -6.24 53.86
C GLY A 480 3.88 -4.94 54.47
N ARG A 481 3.46 -3.98 53.65
CA ARG A 481 2.87 -2.70 54.07
C ARG A 481 1.35 -2.76 54.19
N LEU A 482 0.67 -3.61 53.41
CA LEU A 482 -0.78 -3.58 53.25
C LEU A 482 -1.52 -4.81 53.81
N ASP A 483 -0.90 -5.98 53.86
CA ASP A 483 -1.56 -7.20 54.38
C ASP A 483 -1.42 -7.31 55.91
N PRO A 484 -2.53 -7.24 56.67
CA PRO A 484 -2.48 -7.25 58.14
C PRO A 484 -1.88 -8.52 58.74
N GLU A 485 -2.10 -9.67 58.09
CA GLU A 485 -1.59 -10.96 58.54
C GLU A 485 -0.07 -11.04 58.34
N LEU A 486 0.43 -10.62 57.17
CA LEU A 486 1.86 -10.57 56.88
C LEU A 486 2.59 -9.57 57.78
N ILE A 487 1.99 -8.41 58.07
CA ILE A 487 2.51 -7.43 59.03
C ILE A 487 2.68 -8.07 60.41
N ASN A 488 1.65 -8.77 60.90
CA ASN A 488 1.67 -9.42 62.20
C ASN A 488 2.72 -10.56 62.25
N LEU A 489 2.77 -11.40 61.22
CA LEU A 489 3.76 -12.47 61.12
C LEU A 489 5.20 -11.93 61.08
N LYS A 490 5.47 -10.85 60.32
CA LYS A 490 6.78 -10.18 60.28
C LYS A 490 7.15 -9.57 61.63
N ALA A 491 6.20 -8.94 62.33
CA ALA A 491 6.42 -8.40 63.67
C ALA A 491 6.72 -9.49 64.71
N LYS A 492 5.99 -10.63 64.67
CA LYS A 492 6.27 -11.81 65.50
C LYS A 492 7.64 -12.40 65.22
N LEU A 493 8.02 -12.52 63.95
CA LEU A 493 9.35 -13.00 63.54
C LEU A 493 10.46 -12.07 64.07
N GLN A 494 10.27 -10.76 64.00
CA GLN A 494 11.21 -9.78 64.53
C GLN A 494 11.33 -9.87 66.06
N GLY A 495 10.21 -9.99 66.77
CA GLY A 495 10.19 -10.22 68.22
C GLY A 495 10.90 -11.51 68.64
N ALA A 496 10.67 -12.61 67.92
CA ALA A 496 11.31 -13.90 68.18
C ALA A 496 12.83 -13.86 67.96
N LYS A 497 13.31 -13.11 66.96
CA LYS A 497 14.76 -12.91 66.71
C LYS A 497 15.46 -12.09 67.78
N VAL A 498 14.77 -11.15 68.43
CA VAL A 498 15.34 -10.29 69.48
C VAL A 498 15.29 -10.96 70.86
N GLY A 499 14.29 -11.81 71.11
CA GLY A 499 14.05 -12.44 72.42
C GLY A 499 14.68 -13.82 72.67
N ASN A 500 15.68 -14.26 71.88
CA ASN A 500 16.20 -15.65 71.92
C ASN A 500 15.11 -16.73 71.75
N GLY A 501 14.17 -16.54 70.81
CA GLY A 501 13.16 -17.54 70.48
C GLY A 501 13.76 -18.85 69.98
N SER A 502 13.02 -19.96 70.12
CA SER A 502 13.51 -21.27 69.68
C SER A 502 13.67 -21.32 68.15
N LEU A 503 14.73 -21.96 67.66
CA LEU A 503 14.97 -22.18 66.21
C LEU A 503 13.74 -22.72 65.46
N PRO A 504 13.00 -23.73 66.00
CA PRO A 504 11.78 -24.23 65.39
C PRO A 504 10.66 -23.18 65.22
N ASP A 505 10.51 -22.24 66.16
CA ASP A 505 9.49 -21.19 66.10
C ASP A 505 9.80 -20.16 65.01
N ILE A 506 11.09 -19.81 64.86
CA ILE A 506 11.56 -18.89 63.81
C ILE A 506 11.33 -19.51 62.42
N GLU A 507 11.65 -20.80 62.24
CA GLU A 507 11.41 -21.51 60.97
C GLU A 507 9.91 -21.63 60.66
N SER A 508 9.07 -21.89 61.66
CA SER A 508 7.61 -21.96 61.50
C SER A 508 7.02 -20.62 61.06
N LEU A 509 7.49 -19.51 61.64
CA LEU A 509 7.08 -18.16 61.25
C LEU A 509 7.55 -17.80 59.85
N GLN A 510 8.77 -18.18 59.46
CA GLN A 510 9.27 -18.00 58.09
C GLN A 510 8.42 -18.77 57.07
N LYS A 511 8.13 -20.05 57.33
CA LYS A 511 7.24 -20.85 56.47
C LYS A 511 5.84 -20.25 56.34
N SER A 512 5.29 -19.70 57.43
CA SER A 512 3.98 -19.05 57.44
C SER A 512 3.98 -17.76 56.60
N ILE A 513 5.05 -16.95 56.69
CA ILE A 513 5.26 -15.75 55.87
C ILE A 513 5.37 -16.12 54.39
N GLU A 514 6.15 -17.15 54.05
CA GLU A 514 6.31 -17.62 52.68
C GLU A 514 4.99 -18.14 52.09
N ALA A 515 4.24 -18.93 52.86
CA ALA A 515 2.93 -19.44 52.46
C ALA A 515 1.93 -18.30 52.19
N ARG A 516 1.85 -17.32 53.10
CA ARG A 516 0.98 -16.14 52.93
C ARG A 516 1.41 -15.29 51.74
N THR A 517 2.70 -15.04 51.56
CA THR A 517 3.25 -14.31 50.42
C THR A 517 2.88 -14.98 49.10
N LYS A 518 3.05 -16.30 49.00
CA LYS A 518 2.69 -17.08 47.81
C LYS A 518 1.18 -17.03 47.53
N GLN A 519 0.35 -17.08 48.56
CA GLN A 519 -1.10 -16.95 48.44
C GLN A 519 -1.53 -15.58 47.91
N LEU A 520 -0.88 -14.50 48.37
CA LEU A 520 -1.21 -13.13 48.00
C LEU A 520 -0.69 -12.73 46.61
N LEU A 521 0.34 -13.41 46.10
CA LEU A 521 1.03 -13.02 44.88
C LEU A 521 0.11 -12.77 43.68
N PRO A 522 -0.84 -13.64 43.30
CA PRO A 522 -1.70 -13.38 42.15
C PRO A 522 -2.54 -12.10 42.28
N LEU A 523 -3.06 -11.83 43.49
CA LEU A 523 -3.86 -10.64 43.76
C LEU A 523 -3.01 -9.37 43.73
N TYR A 524 -1.84 -9.37 44.36
CA TYR A 524 -0.95 -8.21 44.36
C TYR A 524 -0.35 -7.94 42.98
N THR A 525 -0.17 -8.97 42.14
CA THR A 525 0.14 -8.77 40.72
C THR A 525 -1.00 -8.04 40.01
N GLN A 526 -2.27 -8.41 40.22
CA GLN A 526 -3.41 -7.67 39.66
C GLN A 526 -3.50 -6.22 40.17
N ILE A 527 -3.21 -5.98 41.46
CA ILE A 527 -3.14 -4.64 42.02
C ILE A 527 -2.03 -3.82 41.35
N ALA A 528 -0.85 -4.42 41.14
CA ALA A 528 0.26 -3.77 40.44
C ALA A 528 -0.09 -3.46 38.98
N ILE A 529 -0.75 -4.39 38.27
CA ILE A 529 -1.25 -4.14 36.90
C ILE A 529 -2.24 -2.96 36.93
N ARG A 530 -3.20 -2.96 37.86
CA ARG A 530 -4.16 -1.86 37.97
C ARG A 530 -3.48 -0.53 38.28
N PHE A 531 -2.46 -0.53 39.12
CA PHE A 531 -1.65 0.67 39.40
C PHE A 531 -0.90 1.15 38.15
N ALA A 532 -0.33 0.23 37.36
CA ALA A 532 0.28 0.54 36.08
C ALA A 532 -0.73 1.13 35.08
N GLU A 533 -1.94 0.56 34.97
CA GLU A 533 -3.01 1.09 34.11
C GLU A 533 -3.38 2.54 34.41
N LEU A 534 -3.30 2.99 35.66
CA LEU A 534 -3.58 4.40 36.02
C LEU A 534 -2.58 5.37 35.36
N HIS A 535 -1.41 4.89 34.95
CA HIS A 535 -0.40 5.66 34.20
C HIS A 535 -0.66 5.71 32.69
N ASP A 536 -1.62 4.92 32.19
CA ASP A 536 -1.92 4.81 30.76
C ASP A 536 -3.11 5.70 30.34
N THR A 537 -3.73 6.40 31.29
CA THR A 537 -5.00 7.10 31.06
C THR A 537 -4.87 8.31 30.13
N SER A 538 -5.89 8.53 29.29
CA SER A 538 -6.05 9.74 28.46
C SER A 538 -5.92 11.06 29.26
N LEU A 539 -6.44 11.08 30.50
CA LEU A 539 -6.30 12.23 31.41
C LEU A 539 -4.83 12.50 31.77
N ARG A 540 -4.02 11.46 31.99
CA ARG A 540 -2.58 11.65 32.20
C ARG A 540 -1.90 12.16 30.94
N MET A 541 -2.29 11.69 29.75
CA MET A 541 -1.77 12.21 28.49
C MET A 541 -2.00 13.73 28.37
N ALA A 542 -3.23 14.18 28.65
CA ALA A 542 -3.57 15.60 28.64
C ALA A 542 -2.81 16.38 29.73
N ALA A 543 -2.72 15.86 30.95
CA ALA A 543 -1.97 16.49 32.04
C ALA A 543 -0.47 16.63 31.74
N LYS A 544 0.09 15.74 30.91
CA LYS A 544 1.48 15.80 30.43
C LYS A 544 1.64 16.64 29.15
N GLY A 545 0.55 17.13 28.56
CA GLY A 545 0.57 17.98 27.36
C GLY A 545 0.98 17.26 26.08
N VAL A 546 0.82 15.94 26.01
CA VAL A 546 1.17 15.14 24.80
C VAL A 546 -0.01 14.94 23.85
N ILE A 547 -1.22 15.30 24.29
CA ILE A 547 -2.42 15.42 23.44
C ILE A 547 -3.04 16.80 23.68
N LYS A 548 -3.77 17.30 22.68
CA LYS A 548 -4.44 18.61 22.75
C LYS A 548 -5.63 18.58 23.69
N LYS A 549 -6.45 17.52 23.64
CA LYS A 549 -7.63 17.37 24.49
C LYS A 549 -8.09 15.92 24.58
N VAL A 550 -8.74 15.58 25.70
CA VAL A 550 -9.60 14.40 25.80
C VAL A 550 -10.99 14.77 25.25
N VAL A 551 -11.49 13.99 24.31
CA VAL A 551 -12.79 14.20 23.65
C VAL A 551 -13.74 13.06 23.96
N ASP A 552 -15.04 13.35 23.92
CA ASP A 552 -16.06 12.31 23.93
C ASP A 552 -16.15 11.66 22.54
N TRP A 553 -16.53 10.39 22.53
CA TRP A 553 -16.78 9.63 21.31
C TRP A 553 -17.93 10.21 20.48
#